data_AF-A0A2P5A178-F1
#
_entry.id   AF-A0A2P5A178-F1
#
_cell.length_a   1.000
_cell.length_b   1.000
_cell.length_c   1.000
_cell.angle_alpha   90.00
_cell.angle_beta   90.00
_cell.angle_gamma   90.00
#
_symmetry.space_group_name_H-M   'P 1'
#
loop_
_entity.id
_entity.type
_entity.pdbx_description
1 polymer ?
#
loop_
_entity_poly.entity_id
_entity_poly.type
_entity_poly.pdbx_seq_one_letter_code
_entity_poly.pdbx_strand_id
1 'polypeptide(L)'
;MSFHHIPYFQDEARKLTSFIQPFQEAQFDLFDWYPAYQACVSFFVQRGQHSSEVQAVAAIVNIRLPFQKSPTSSASSFGSATSALDLSPPNTNISLVPYVRRLVATGFDTAAILHGFFGDSWDAGIGSIHQNERRNYLFAAKSETWLRVKASYDLENGQTVPFLRSLQGVTEEEIQAAEANWSEWLAMQDWMLGPRALSDNGPHHVHLN
;
A
#
# COMPACT_ATOMS: atom_id res chain seq x y z
N MET A 1 70.35 15.54 2.29
CA MET A 1 69.45 14.91 1.30
C MET A 1 68.04 15.15 1.81
N SER A 2 67.33 16.06 1.14
CA SER A 2 66.07 16.66 1.59
C SER A 2 64.89 16.11 0.80
N PHE A 3 63.76 15.99 1.51
CA PHE A 3 62.44 15.61 1.03
C PHE A 3 61.97 16.37 -0.21
N HIS A 4 61.30 15.67 -1.14
CA HIS A 4 60.37 16.22 -2.12
C HIS A 4 59.09 15.38 -2.18
N HIS A 5 58.01 16.05 -2.58
CA HIS A 5 56.60 15.86 -2.25
C HIS A 5 55.82 15.47 -3.54
N ILE A 6 55.06 14.34 -3.48
CA ILE A 6 53.68 14.01 -3.97
C ILE A 6 53.22 14.58 -5.35
N PRO A 7 52.47 13.87 -6.26
CA PRO A 7 51.35 12.92 -5.96
C PRO A 7 51.21 11.66 -6.84
N TYR A 8 50.70 10.60 -6.21
CA TYR A 8 49.99 9.49 -6.87
C TYR A 8 48.79 9.12 -5.99
N PHE A 9 47.86 10.06 -5.75
CA PHE A 9 46.67 9.78 -4.94
C PHE A 9 45.53 10.75 -5.28
N GLN A 10 45.12 10.79 -6.55
CA GLN A 10 43.97 11.60 -6.95
C GLN A 10 43.25 11.03 -8.17
N ASP A 11 42.88 9.74 -8.12
CA ASP A 11 41.92 9.21 -9.11
C ASP A 11 40.95 8.15 -8.56
N GLU A 12 41.10 7.67 -7.32
CA GLU A 12 40.14 6.75 -6.70
C GLU A 12 39.02 7.41 -5.89
N ALA A 13 38.92 8.76 -5.91
CA ALA A 13 37.86 9.48 -5.20
C ALA A 13 36.57 9.68 -6.02
N ARG A 14 36.40 8.99 -7.15
CA ARG A 14 35.19 9.07 -8.01
C ARG A 14 34.36 7.80 -8.11
N LYS A 15 34.70 6.75 -7.36
CA LYS A 15 33.79 5.63 -7.09
C LYS A 15 33.29 5.68 -5.65
N LEU A 16 32.81 6.85 -5.23
CA LEU A 16 31.69 6.86 -4.30
C LEU A 16 30.49 6.34 -5.09
N THR A 17 30.42 5.02 -5.24
CA THR A 17 29.17 4.33 -5.50
C THR A 17 28.21 4.84 -4.45
N SER A 18 27.27 5.67 -4.89
CA SER A 18 26.08 6.03 -4.16
C SER A 18 25.55 4.76 -3.51
N PHE A 19 25.74 4.64 -2.20
CA PHE A 19 24.99 3.71 -1.39
C PHE A 19 23.57 4.26 -1.42
N ILE A 20 22.83 3.93 -2.48
CA ILE A 20 21.41 4.18 -2.58
C ILE A 20 20.84 3.35 -1.44
N GLN A 21 20.52 4.01 -0.34
CA GLN A 21 19.73 3.37 0.71
C GLN A 21 18.41 2.97 0.05
N PRO A 22 17.98 1.71 0.16
CA PRO A 22 16.78 1.21 -0.51
C PRO A 22 15.47 1.84 0.00
N PHE A 23 15.56 2.76 0.97
CA PHE A 23 14.47 3.64 1.40
C PHE A 23 14.35 4.95 0.62
N GLN A 24 15.13 5.18 -0.44
CA GLN A 24 14.85 6.26 -1.38
C GLN A 24 13.65 5.92 -2.28
N GLU A 25 12.49 5.65 -1.68
CA GLU A 25 11.24 6.15 -2.28
C GLU A 25 11.49 7.64 -2.49
N ALA A 26 11.50 8.09 -3.74
CA ALA A 26 11.82 9.47 -4.13
C ALA A 26 11.17 10.44 -3.13
N GLN A 27 12.01 11.11 -2.33
CA GLN A 27 11.66 12.03 -1.22
C GLN A 27 10.15 12.24 -1.08
N PHE A 28 9.48 11.37 -0.32
CA PHE A 28 8.05 11.53 -0.06
C PHE A 28 7.84 12.82 0.73
N ASP A 29 7.42 13.88 0.02
CA ASP A 29 7.12 15.16 0.66
C ASP A 29 5.70 15.11 1.23
N LEU A 30 5.62 14.91 2.54
CA LEU A 30 4.37 14.88 3.28
C LEU A 30 3.56 16.17 3.10
N PHE A 31 4.21 17.32 2.96
CA PHE A 31 3.55 18.62 2.87
C PHE A 31 2.93 18.87 1.50
N ASP A 32 3.49 18.29 0.45
CA ASP A 32 2.90 18.32 -0.90
C ASP A 32 1.84 17.22 -1.06
N TRP A 33 2.08 16.03 -0.50
CA TRP A 33 1.17 14.89 -0.60
C TRP A 33 -0.14 15.10 0.16
N TYR A 34 -0.10 15.58 1.40
CA TYR A 34 -1.29 15.59 2.26
C TYR A 34 -2.41 16.51 1.74
N PRO A 35 -2.14 17.72 1.21
CA PRO A 35 -3.17 18.53 0.54
C PRO A 35 -3.82 17.83 -0.65
N ALA A 36 -3.04 17.11 -1.47
CA ALA A 36 -3.56 16.34 -2.59
C ALA A 36 -4.43 15.16 -2.11
N TYR A 37 -4.00 14.47 -1.05
CA TYR A 37 -4.80 13.43 -0.40
C TYR A 37 -6.12 13.99 0.15
N GLN A 38 -6.11 15.15 0.80
CA GLN A 38 -7.32 15.82 1.29
C GLN A 38 -8.26 16.21 0.14
N ALA A 39 -7.72 16.67 -1.00
CA ALA A 39 -8.52 16.94 -2.20
C ALA A 39 -9.22 15.66 -2.70
N CYS A 40 -8.52 14.52 -2.71
CA CYS A 40 -9.10 13.22 -3.05
C CYS A 40 -10.23 12.81 -2.11
N VAL A 41 -10.03 12.98 -0.79
CA VAL A 41 -11.07 12.69 0.21
C VAL A 41 -12.30 13.57 -0.02
N SER A 42 -12.09 14.87 -0.17
CA SER A 42 -13.16 15.85 -0.42
C SER A 42 -13.95 15.50 -1.69
N PHE A 43 -13.24 15.23 -2.80
CA PHE A 43 -13.87 14.84 -4.06
C PHE A 43 -14.68 13.55 -3.92
N PHE A 44 -14.10 12.51 -3.33
CA PHE A 44 -14.76 11.21 -3.18
C PHE A 44 -16.06 11.34 -2.38
N VAL A 45 -16.04 12.12 -1.29
CA VAL A 45 -17.21 12.33 -0.44
C VAL A 45 -18.26 13.22 -1.10
N GLN A 46 -17.86 14.30 -1.76
CA GLN A 46 -18.83 15.26 -2.29
C GLN A 46 -19.38 14.86 -3.65
N ARG A 47 -18.59 14.13 -4.46
CA ARG A 47 -18.90 13.87 -5.88
C ARG A 47 -18.75 12.41 -6.25
N GLY A 48 -17.58 11.82 -6.00
CA GLY A 48 -17.24 10.46 -6.45
C GLY A 48 -18.29 9.42 -6.04
N GLN A 49 -18.58 9.32 -4.74
CA GLN A 49 -19.55 8.35 -4.21
C GLN A 49 -20.99 8.50 -4.73
N HIS A 50 -21.34 9.65 -5.29
CA HIS A 50 -22.68 9.91 -5.81
C HIS A 50 -22.82 9.63 -7.31
N SER A 51 -21.71 9.38 -8.01
CA SER A 51 -21.75 9.01 -9.43
C SER A 51 -22.25 7.57 -9.65
N SER A 52 -22.92 7.34 -10.77
CA SER A 52 -23.50 6.03 -11.11
C SER A 52 -22.42 4.97 -11.36
N GLU A 53 -21.29 5.39 -11.91
CA GLU A 53 -20.14 4.59 -12.28
C GLU A 53 -19.45 4.06 -11.01
N VAL A 54 -19.19 4.95 -10.04
CA VAL A 54 -18.61 4.59 -8.74
C VAL A 54 -19.53 3.67 -7.95
N GLN A 55 -20.84 3.93 -7.97
CA GLN A 55 -21.83 3.07 -7.32
C GLN A 55 -21.90 1.67 -7.95
N ALA A 56 -21.85 1.58 -9.28
CA ALA A 56 -21.80 0.31 -9.98
C ALA A 56 -20.55 -0.50 -9.62
N VAL A 57 -19.38 0.16 -9.60
CA VAL A 57 -18.13 -0.46 -9.16
C VAL A 57 -18.22 -0.89 -7.68
N ALA A 58 -18.72 -0.03 -6.80
CA ALA A 58 -18.84 -0.34 -5.38
C ALA A 58 -19.75 -1.55 -5.12
N ALA A 59 -20.84 -1.67 -5.88
CA ALA A 59 -21.74 -2.81 -5.83
C ALA A 59 -21.06 -4.11 -6.31
N ILE A 60 -20.38 -4.10 -7.46
CA ILE A 60 -19.76 -5.32 -8.00
C ILE A 60 -18.58 -5.80 -7.15
N VAL A 61 -17.84 -4.90 -6.50
CA VAL A 61 -16.70 -5.24 -5.63
C VAL A 61 -17.09 -5.42 -4.17
N ASN A 62 -18.39 -5.33 -3.85
CA ASN A 62 -18.96 -5.47 -2.51
C ASN A 62 -18.29 -4.56 -1.46
N ILE A 63 -18.27 -3.25 -1.70
CA ILE A 63 -17.80 -2.24 -0.75
C ILE A 63 -18.85 -1.14 -0.56
N ARG A 64 -19.06 -0.73 0.69
CA ARG A 64 -19.96 0.35 1.05
C ARG A 64 -19.29 1.69 0.86
N LEU A 65 -19.97 2.58 0.17
CA LEU A 65 -19.59 3.98 0.05
C LEU A 65 -19.86 4.73 1.36
N PRO A 66 -19.15 5.83 1.64
CA PRO A 66 -19.31 6.55 2.91
C PRO A 66 -20.75 6.90 3.27
N PHE A 67 -21.56 7.38 2.33
CA PHE A 67 -22.98 7.71 2.57
C PHE A 67 -23.83 6.50 2.98
N GLN A 68 -23.40 5.28 2.64
CA GLN A 68 -24.09 4.03 2.98
C GLN A 68 -23.70 3.52 4.38
N LYS A 69 -22.68 4.11 5.00
CA LYS A 69 -22.17 3.71 6.33
C LYS A 69 -22.86 4.45 7.47
N SER A 70 -24.04 5.05 7.24
CA SER A 70 -24.85 5.68 8.30
C SER A 70 -24.86 4.77 9.53
N PRO A 71 -24.68 5.31 10.75
CA PRO A 71 -24.93 4.53 11.94
C PRO A 71 -26.37 4.05 11.81
N THR A 72 -26.54 2.74 11.63
CA THR A 72 -27.81 2.11 11.91
C THR A 72 -28.01 2.29 13.40
N SER A 73 -28.55 3.44 13.80
CA SER A 73 -29.38 3.52 14.99
C SER A 73 -30.51 2.54 14.72
N SER A 74 -30.30 1.31 15.16
CA SER A 74 -31.34 0.32 15.37
C SER A 74 -32.53 1.05 15.98
N ALA A 75 -33.65 1.04 15.25
CA ALA A 75 -34.89 1.64 15.67
C ALA A 75 -35.32 1.07 17.03
N SER A 76 -35.13 1.84 18.10
CA SER A 76 -35.98 1.83 19.27
C SER A 76 -36.74 3.16 19.29
N SER A 77 -37.85 3.15 18.56
CA SER A 77 -38.77 4.27 18.40
C SER A 77 -39.54 4.57 19.70
N PHE A 78 -39.01 5.40 20.59
CA PHE A 78 -39.84 6.18 21.52
C PHE A 78 -39.02 7.31 22.15
N GLY A 79 -39.19 8.53 21.65
CA GLY A 79 -38.59 9.72 22.25
C GLY A 79 -38.67 10.93 21.35
N SER A 80 -39.75 11.69 21.50
CA SER A 80 -39.92 13.01 20.91
C SER A 80 -38.82 13.96 21.39
N ALA A 81 -38.06 14.58 20.49
CA ALA A 81 -37.36 15.83 20.76
C ALA A 81 -37.00 16.56 19.45
N THR A 82 -37.67 17.68 19.26
CA THR A 82 -37.28 18.78 18.37
C THR A 82 -35.87 19.27 18.70
N SER A 83 -34.97 19.34 17.71
CA SER A 83 -33.83 20.26 17.72
C SER A 83 -33.33 20.50 16.30
N ALA A 84 -33.02 21.77 16.06
CA ALA A 84 -32.77 22.38 14.76
C ALA A 84 -31.44 21.94 14.12
N LEU A 85 -31.46 21.89 12.78
CA LEU A 85 -30.38 22.28 11.86
C LEU A 85 -28.94 22.14 12.39
N ASP A 86 -28.43 20.92 12.46
CA ASP A 86 -26.98 20.71 12.48
C ASP A 86 -26.49 20.65 11.02
N LEU A 87 -26.03 21.79 10.51
CA LEU A 87 -25.41 21.95 9.19
C LEU A 87 -23.92 21.56 9.18
N SER A 88 -23.42 20.90 10.23
CA SER A 88 -22.08 20.32 10.20
C SER A 88 -22.14 18.93 9.57
N PRO A 89 -21.44 18.66 8.45
CA PRO A 89 -21.28 17.29 8.00
C PRO A 89 -20.63 16.51 9.15
N PRO A 90 -21.11 15.31 9.51
CA PRO A 90 -20.42 14.49 10.49
C PRO A 90 -19.00 14.31 9.97
N ASN A 91 -18.02 14.82 10.73
CA ASN A 91 -16.59 14.68 10.47
C ASN A 91 -16.22 13.19 10.58
N THR A 92 -16.67 12.41 9.62
CA THR A 92 -16.31 11.03 9.43
C THR A 92 -14.94 11.09 8.78
N ASN A 93 -13.90 10.76 9.56
CA ASN A 93 -12.58 10.53 9.02
C ASN A 93 -12.67 9.35 8.06
N ILE A 94 -12.86 9.63 6.77
CA ILE A 94 -12.98 8.62 5.73
C ILE A 94 -11.58 8.28 5.24
N SER A 95 -11.13 7.07 5.56
CA SER A 95 -9.91 6.52 4.97
C SER A 95 -10.19 6.07 3.54
N LEU A 96 -9.33 6.47 2.60
CA LEU A 96 -9.39 6.01 1.21
C LEU A 96 -8.75 4.63 1.02
N VAL A 97 -7.91 4.20 1.96
CA VAL A 97 -7.16 2.94 1.89
C VAL A 97 -8.07 1.72 1.62
N PRO A 98 -9.19 1.50 2.33
CA PRO A 98 -10.06 0.35 2.06
C PRO A 98 -10.60 0.31 0.63
N TYR A 99 -10.85 1.48 0.03
CA TYR A 99 -11.33 1.59 -1.34
C TYR A 99 -10.22 1.27 -2.34
N VAL A 100 -9.03 1.85 -2.17
CA VAL A 100 -7.86 1.55 -3.01
C VAL A 100 -7.54 0.04 -2.96
N ARG A 101 -7.49 -0.55 -1.76
CA ARG A 101 -7.24 -1.99 -1.57
C ARG A 101 -8.26 -2.86 -2.30
N ARG A 102 -9.55 -2.51 -2.19
CA ARG A 102 -10.60 -3.28 -2.85
C ARG A 102 -10.52 -3.18 -4.38
N LEU A 103 -10.25 -1.98 -4.91
CA LEU A 103 -10.08 -1.76 -6.34
C LEU A 103 -8.89 -2.55 -6.89
N VAL A 104 -7.74 -2.52 -6.21
CA VAL A 104 -6.54 -3.29 -6.62
C VAL A 104 -6.82 -4.79 -6.63
N ALA A 105 -7.35 -5.37 -5.54
CA ALA A 105 -7.58 -6.81 -5.46
C ALA A 105 -8.61 -7.33 -6.48
N THR A 106 -9.55 -6.49 -6.90
CA THR A 106 -10.58 -6.84 -7.89
C THR A 106 -10.21 -6.39 -9.32
N GLY A 107 -9.06 -5.71 -9.49
CA GLY A 107 -8.54 -5.21 -10.76
C GLY A 107 -9.36 -4.06 -11.38
N PHE A 108 -10.00 -3.25 -10.55
CA PHE A 108 -10.68 -1.99 -10.91
C PHE A 108 -9.83 -0.76 -10.56
N ASP A 109 -8.51 -0.86 -10.64
CA ASP A 109 -7.56 0.19 -10.27
C ASP A 109 -6.95 0.92 -11.49
N THR A 110 -7.71 1.01 -12.59
CA THR A 110 -7.26 1.76 -13.78
C THR A 110 -7.32 3.27 -13.53
N ALA A 111 -6.48 4.03 -14.23
CA ALA A 111 -6.45 5.50 -14.10
C ALA A 111 -7.84 6.16 -14.25
N ALA A 112 -8.68 5.65 -15.16
CA ALA A 112 -10.05 6.15 -15.35
C ALA A 112 -10.95 5.89 -14.13
N ILE A 113 -10.86 4.71 -13.51
CA ILE A 113 -11.65 4.39 -12.31
C ILE A 113 -11.12 5.18 -11.11
N LEU A 114 -9.80 5.27 -10.93
CA LEU A 114 -9.19 6.05 -9.84
C LEU A 114 -9.57 7.53 -9.94
N HIS A 115 -9.54 8.10 -11.15
CA HIS A 115 -10.02 9.46 -11.42
C HIS A 115 -11.52 9.60 -11.09
N GLY A 116 -12.36 8.65 -11.50
CA GLY A 116 -13.80 8.67 -11.18
C GLY A 116 -14.09 8.63 -9.67
N PHE A 117 -13.29 7.89 -8.89
CA PHE A 117 -13.42 7.83 -7.44
C PHE A 117 -12.85 9.08 -6.74
N PHE A 118 -11.66 9.53 -7.13
CA PHE A 118 -10.82 10.44 -6.33
C PHE A 118 -10.54 11.81 -6.98
N GLY A 119 -10.99 12.02 -8.21
CA GLY A 119 -10.89 13.30 -8.92
C GLY A 119 -9.52 13.53 -9.56
N ASP A 120 -9.27 14.77 -9.99
CA ASP A 120 -8.09 15.11 -10.81
C ASP A 120 -6.76 14.94 -10.08
N SER A 121 -6.74 15.06 -8.74
CA SER A 121 -5.51 14.96 -7.93
C SER A 121 -5.21 13.53 -7.45
N TRP A 122 -5.86 12.51 -8.02
CA TRP A 122 -5.73 11.13 -7.53
C TRP A 122 -4.29 10.61 -7.59
N ASP A 123 -3.53 10.98 -8.61
CA ASP A 123 -2.16 10.54 -8.83
C ASP A 123 -1.24 11.08 -7.72
N ALA A 124 -1.34 12.37 -7.42
CA ALA A 124 -0.57 12.98 -6.33
C ALA A 124 -1.09 12.57 -4.94
N GLY A 125 -2.40 12.39 -4.78
CA GLY A 125 -3.03 12.17 -3.47
C GLY A 125 -3.05 10.70 -3.03
N ILE A 126 -3.40 9.76 -3.91
CA ILE A 126 -3.47 8.32 -3.59
C ILE A 126 -2.49 7.47 -4.40
N GLY A 127 -1.70 8.04 -5.31
CA GLY A 127 -0.79 7.28 -6.16
C GLY A 127 0.21 6.43 -5.38
N SER A 128 0.81 6.95 -4.31
CA SER A 128 1.69 6.17 -3.43
C SER A 128 0.94 5.01 -2.76
N ILE A 129 -0.26 5.25 -2.23
CA ILE A 129 -1.11 4.21 -1.62
C ILE A 129 -1.45 3.13 -2.65
N HIS A 130 -1.84 3.53 -3.86
CA HIS A 130 -2.18 2.63 -4.96
C HIS A 130 -0.98 1.78 -5.39
N GLN A 131 0.18 2.40 -5.60
CA GLN A 131 1.39 1.70 -6.01
C GLN A 131 1.88 0.72 -4.93
N ASN A 132 1.87 1.14 -3.65
CA ASN A 132 2.25 0.29 -2.53
C ASN A 132 1.30 -0.91 -2.42
N GLU A 133 0.00 -0.70 -2.60
CA GLU A 133 -0.97 -1.78 -2.53
C GLU A 133 -0.85 -2.77 -3.69
N ARG A 134 -0.52 -2.32 -4.91
CA ARG A 134 -0.24 -3.21 -6.03
C ARG A 134 0.96 -4.12 -5.75
N ARG A 135 2.05 -3.57 -5.19
CA ARG A 135 3.21 -4.36 -4.73
C ARG A 135 2.83 -5.36 -3.64
N ASN A 136 2.05 -4.92 -2.64
CA ASN A 136 1.55 -5.79 -1.58
C ASN A 136 0.70 -6.95 -2.14
N TYR A 137 -0.15 -6.67 -3.12
CA TYR A 137 -1.01 -7.68 -3.73
C TYR A 137 -0.21 -8.70 -4.54
N LEU A 138 0.77 -8.26 -5.35
CA LEU A 138 1.71 -9.17 -6.04
C LEU A 138 2.44 -10.06 -5.04
N PHE A 139 2.89 -9.48 -3.93
CA PHE A 139 3.59 -10.22 -2.91
C PHE A 139 2.69 -11.26 -2.22
N ALA A 140 1.48 -10.86 -1.80
CA ALA A 140 0.52 -11.77 -1.19
C ALA A 140 0.15 -12.91 -2.14
N ALA A 141 -0.09 -12.61 -3.42
CA ALA A 141 -0.40 -13.61 -4.45
C ALA A 141 0.75 -14.60 -4.70
N LYS A 142 2.01 -14.19 -4.49
CA LYS A 142 3.20 -15.04 -4.63
C LYS A 142 3.48 -15.91 -3.40
N SER A 143 3.14 -15.42 -2.20
CA SER A 143 3.58 -16.01 -0.92
C SER A 143 2.52 -16.83 -0.20
N GLU A 144 1.24 -16.55 -0.43
CA GLU A 144 0.13 -17.15 0.31
C GLU A 144 -0.86 -17.88 -0.60
N THR A 145 -1.71 -18.72 -0.01
CA THR A 145 -2.76 -19.40 -0.79
C THR A 145 -3.85 -18.42 -1.21
N TRP A 146 -4.49 -18.69 -2.34
CA TRP A 146 -5.59 -17.86 -2.87
C TRP A 146 -6.65 -17.52 -1.81
N LEU A 147 -7.02 -18.48 -0.96
CA LEU A 147 -8.04 -18.26 0.08
C LEU A 147 -7.57 -17.30 1.19
N ARG A 148 -6.28 -17.37 1.58
CA ARG A 148 -5.70 -16.46 2.58
C ARG A 148 -5.51 -15.05 2.04
N VAL A 149 -5.04 -14.94 0.79
CA VAL A 149 -4.98 -13.65 0.09
C VAL A 149 -6.39 -13.06 0.00
N LYS A 150 -7.38 -13.84 -0.41
CA LYS A 150 -8.76 -13.34 -0.52
C LYS A 150 -9.28 -12.82 0.83
N ALA A 151 -9.07 -13.57 1.91
CA ALA A 151 -9.51 -13.17 3.25
C ALA A 151 -8.81 -11.89 3.76
N SER A 152 -7.58 -11.60 3.33
CA SER A 152 -6.86 -10.38 3.74
C SER A 152 -7.43 -9.08 3.16
N TYR A 153 -8.33 -9.20 2.18
CA TYR A 153 -9.06 -8.09 1.56
C TYR A 153 -10.52 -7.95 2.03
N ASP A 154 -10.97 -8.81 2.93
CA ASP A 154 -12.29 -8.68 3.54
C ASP A 154 -12.33 -7.45 4.46
N LEU A 155 -13.49 -6.79 4.52
CA LEU A 155 -13.76 -5.64 5.39
C LEU A 155 -14.85 -6.01 6.39
N GLU A 156 -14.95 -5.22 7.46
CA GLU A 156 -15.99 -5.38 8.48
C GLU A 156 -17.42 -5.26 7.92
N ASN A 157 -18.41 -5.68 8.71
CA ASN A 157 -19.83 -5.59 8.39
C ASN A 157 -20.25 -6.39 7.15
N GLY A 158 -19.62 -7.55 6.93
CA GLY A 158 -19.99 -8.50 5.87
C GLY A 158 -19.53 -8.09 4.46
N GLN A 159 -18.63 -7.09 4.35
CA GLN A 159 -18.06 -6.65 3.09
C GLN A 159 -16.91 -7.56 2.66
N THR A 160 -17.22 -8.81 2.31
CA THR A 160 -16.23 -9.77 1.80
C THR A 160 -15.84 -9.43 0.37
N VAL A 161 -14.56 -9.62 0.00
CA VAL A 161 -14.13 -9.44 -1.38
C VAL A 161 -14.78 -10.53 -2.25
N PRO A 162 -15.49 -10.20 -3.34
CA PRO A 162 -16.25 -11.19 -4.08
C PRO A 162 -15.36 -12.11 -4.92
N PHE A 163 -14.27 -11.57 -5.47
CA PHE A 163 -13.29 -12.29 -6.28
C PHE A 163 -11.94 -11.58 -6.24
N LEU A 164 -10.87 -12.29 -6.62
CA LEU A 164 -9.56 -11.72 -6.87
C LEU A 164 -9.29 -11.69 -8.37
N ARG A 165 -8.56 -10.68 -8.85
CA ARG A 165 -8.12 -10.58 -10.24
C ARG A 165 -6.60 -10.39 -10.30
N SER A 166 -5.93 -10.97 -11.30
CA SER A 166 -4.53 -10.64 -11.55
C SER A 166 -4.40 -9.16 -11.92
N LEU A 167 -3.34 -8.50 -11.45
CA LEU A 167 -3.10 -7.11 -11.82
C LEU A 167 -2.98 -6.98 -13.34
N GLN A 168 -3.57 -5.92 -13.86
CA GLN A 168 -3.49 -5.57 -15.28
C GLN A 168 -2.41 -4.51 -15.49
N GLY A 169 -1.78 -4.54 -16.67
CA GLY A 169 -0.76 -3.55 -17.06
C GLY A 169 0.48 -3.52 -16.17
N VAL A 170 0.81 -4.64 -15.50
CA VAL A 170 2.02 -4.75 -14.69
C VAL A 170 3.23 -4.67 -15.62
N THR A 171 4.13 -3.72 -15.35
CA THR A 171 5.38 -3.60 -16.11
C THR A 171 6.47 -4.46 -15.47
N GLU A 172 7.50 -4.81 -16.24
CA GLU A 172 8.63 -5.57 -15.72
C GLU A 172 9.33 -4.83 -14.56
N GLU A 173 9.41 -3.49 -14.66
CA GLU A 173 9.96 -2.64 -13.60
C GLU A 173 9.14 -2.72 -12.31
N GLU A 174 7.80 -2.81 -12.42
CA GLU A 174 6.92 -2.98 -11.27
C GLU A 174 7.15 -4.35 -10.59
N ILE A 175 7.32 -5.42 -11.38
CA ILE A 175 7.64 -6.75 -10.86
C ILE A 175 8.99 -6.74 -10.14
N GLN A 176 10.04 -6.20 -10.78
CA GLN A 176 11.38 -6.13 -10.20
C GLN A 176 11.41 -5.29 -8.92
N ALA A 177 10.71 -4.15 -8.89
CA ALA A 177 10.60 -3.33 -7.68
C ALA A 177 9.89 -4.08 -6.55
N ALA A 178 8.81 -4.81 -6.86
CA ALA A 178 8.12 -5.64 -5.87
C ALA A 178 9.02 -6.77 -5.34
N GLU A 179 9.80 -7.43 -6.20
CA GLU A 179 10.72 -8.50 -5.81
C GLU A 179 11.93 -8.00 -5.01
N ALA A 180 12.48 -6.83 -5.35
CA ALA A 180 13.58 -6.21 -4.64
C ALA A 180 13.19 -5.82 -3.20
N ASN A 181 12.08 -5.08 -3.04
CA ASN A 181 11.56 -4.71 -1.72
C ASN A 181 11.27 -5.94 -0.86
N TRP A 182 10.74 -7.00 -1.48
CA TRP A 182 10.46 -8.25 -0.78
C TRP A 182 11.73 -8.97 -0.33
N SER A 183 12.73 -9.08 -1.21
CA SER A 183 14.00 -9.75 -0.91
C SER A 183 14.75 -9.04 0.21
N GLU A 184 14.69 -7.70 0.27
CA GLU A 184 15.23 -6.93 1.39
C GLU A 184 14.47 -7.16 2.70
N TRP A 185 13.13 -7.16 2.68
CA TRP A 185 12.35 -7.42 3.89
C TRP A 185 12.61 -8.82 4.44
N LEU A 186 12.72 -9.84 3.59
CA LEU A 186 13.14 -11.18 4.01
C LEU A 186 14.57 -11.20 4.56
N ALA A 187 15.49 -10.43 3.98
CA ALA A 187 16.84 -10.28 4.53
C ALA A 187 16.83 -9.62 5.91
N MET A 188 15.91 -8.67 6.15
CA MET A 188 15.70 -8.07 7.48
C MET A 188 15.09 -9.07 8.47
N GLN A 189 14.24 -9.99 8.01
CA GLN A 189 13.77 -11.12 8.83
C GLN A 189 14.91 -12.11 9.14
N ASP A 190 15.81 -12.37 8.19
CA ASP A 190 16.99 -13.24 8.36
C ASP A 190 17.99 -12.66 9.38
N TRP A 191 18.09 -11.32 9.48
CA TRP A 191 18.85 -10.65 10.55
C TRP A 191 18.38 -11.11 11.93
N MET A 192 17.06 -11.24 12.14
CA MET A 192 16.48 -11.59 13.44
C MET A 192 16.74 -13.05 13.88
N LEU A 193 17.34 -13.88 13.03
CA LEU A 193 17.66 -15.29 13.32
C LEU A 193 19.14 -15.52 13.72
N GLY A 194 19.97 -14.47 13.75
CA GLY A 194 21.39 -14.56 14.12
C GLY A 194 22.27 -15.21 13.03
N PRO A 195 23.61 -15.13 13.13
CA PRO A 195 24.50 -15.66 12.10
C PRO A 195 24.21 -17.14 11.94
N ARG A 196 23.77 -17.56 10.74
CA ARG A 196 23.45 -18.94 10.37
C ARG A 196 24.45 -19.86 11.04
N ALA A 197 24.04 -20.48 12.15
CA ALA A 197 24.94 -21.28 12.96
C ALA A 197 25.52 -22.31 12.01
N LEU A 198 26.82 -22.16 11.76
CA LEU A 198 27.59 -23.06 10.93
C LEU A 198 27.17 -24.45 11.32
N SER A 199 26.61 -25.20 10.36
CA SER A 199 26.53 -26.64 10.51
C SER A 199 27.98 -27.08 10.58
N ASP A 200 28.50 -27.26 11.80
CA ASP A 200 29.79 -27.89 12.03
C ASP A 200 29.65 -29.37 11.67
N ASN A 201 29.59 -29.64 10.37
CA ASN A 201 29.94 -30.92 9.79
C ASN A 201 31.46 -30.95 9.65
N GLY A 202 32.15 -31.22 10.77
CA GLY A 202 33.55 -31.64 10.83
C GLY A 202 33.63 -33.09 11.36
N PRO A 203 34.51 -33.94 10.82
CA PRO A 203 34.32 -35.40 10.82
C PRO A 203 34.56 -36.05 12.18
N HIS A 204 33.78 -37.10 12.45
CA HIS A 204 34.04 -38.09 13.49
C HIS A 204 35.43 -38.71 13.30
N HIS A 205 36.44 -38.19 14.01
CA HIS A 205 37.69 -38.90 14.22
C HIS A 205 37.46 -39.98 15.28
N VAL A 206 37.19 -41.19 14.82
CA VAL A 206 37.42 -42.42 15.56
C VAL A 206 38.87 -42.46 16.04
N HIS A 207 39.07 -42.53 17.36
CA HIS A 207 40.32 -43.03 17.92
C HIS A 207 40.00 -44.14 18.93
N LEU A 208 40.29 -45.36 18.48
CA LEU A 208 40.53 -46.51 19.33
C LEU A 208 41.71 -46.22 20.26
N ASN A 209 41.50 -46.48 21.56
CA ASN A 209 42.39 -47.28 22.41
C ASN A 209 41.68 -47.63 23.71
#